data_AF-A0A2M8QKT7-F1
#
_entry.id   AF-A0A2M8QKT7-F1
#
_cell.length_a   1.000
_cell.length_b   1.000
_cell.length_c   1.000
_cell.angle_alpha   90.00
_cell.angle_beta   90.00
_cell.angle_gamma   90.00
#
_symmetry.space_group_name_H-M   'P 1'
#
loop_
_entity.id
_entity.type
_entity.pdbx_description
1 polymer ?
#
loop_
_entity_poly.entity_id
_entity_poly.type
_entity_poly.pdbx_seq_one_letter_code
_entity_poly.pdbx_strand_id
1 'polypeptide(L)' 'MLNIPWDQPATMIDLDGKAPIIGTIRDCAQHFAIFKPHAKEQARVLLTQPVHREGRKTRTWVLEPWEIEKLVDRLKAEMH' A
#
# COMPACT_ATOMS: atom_id res chain seq x y z
N MET A 1 -10.54 1.50 9.68
CA MET A 1 -9.42 0.61 9.28
C MET A 1 -9.50 0.40 7.77
N LEU A 2 -8.38 0.39 7.03
CA LEU A 2 -8.41 0.11 5.59
C LEU A 2 -8.79 -1.36 5.39
N ASN A 3 -10.07 -1.63 5.12
CA ASN A 3 -10.55 -3.00 4.88
C ASN A 3 -10.35 -3.37 3.41
N ILE A 4 -9.09 -3.39 2.97
CA ILE A 4 -8.70 -3.77 1.61
C ILE A 4 -8.37 -5.27 1.59
N PRO A 5 -8.99 -6.07 0.70
CA PRO A 5 -8.65 -7.48 0.54
C PRO A 5 -7.17 -7.68 0.17
N TRP A 6 -6.55 -8.74 0.70
CA TRP A 6 -5.14 -9.02 0.45
C TRP A 6 -4.83 -9.38 -1.01
N ASP A 7 -5.77 -10.04 -1.66
CA ASP A 7 -5.72 -10.53 -3.03
C ASP A 7 -6.09 -9.48 -4.08
N GLN A 8 -6.54 -8.28 -3.65
CA GLN A 8 -6.84 -7.20 -4.58
C GLN A 8 -5.57 -6.85 -5.40
N PRO A 9 -5.66 -6.81 -6.74
CA PRO A 9 -4.55 -6.37 -7.57
C PRO A 9 -4.17 -4.92 -7.30
N ALA A 10 -2.87 -4.64 -7.25
CA ALA A 10 -2.32 -3.32 -6.96
C ALA A 10 -0.93 -3.16 -7.57
N THR A 11 -0.50 -1.91 -7.72
CA THR A 11 0.84 -1.57 -8.22
C THR A 11 1.53 -0.63 -7.24
N MET A 12 2.69 -1.02 -6.70
CA MET A 12 3.55 -0.10 -5.96
C MET A 12 4.37 0.75 -6.93
N ILE A 13 4.34 2.05 -6.73
CA ILE A 13 4.93 3.07 -7.60
C ILE A 13 5.82 4.03 -6.78
N ASP A 14 6.46 4.97 -7.48
CA ASP A 14 7.32 6.02 -6.91
C ASP A 14 8.51 5.47 -6.12
N LEU A 15 9.24 4.56 -6.79
CA LEU A 15 10.35 3.78 -6.22
C LEU A 15 11.73 4.31 -6.62
N ASP A 16 11.89 5.63 -6.70
CA ASP A 16 13.17 6.30 -7.02
C ASP A 16 13.81 5.78 -8.33
N GLY A 17 13.05 5.84 -9.43
CA GLY A 17 13.48 5.38 -10.76
C GLY A 17 13.51 3.86 -10.97
N LYS A 18 13.16 3.06 -9.96
CA LYS A 18 13.01 1.60 -10.09
C LYS A 18 11.69 1.23 -10.76
N ALA A 19 11.68 0.04 -11.38
CA ALA A 19 10.47 -0.54 -11.94
C ALA A 19 9.38 -0.67 -10.86
N PRO A 20 8.11 -0.39 -11.19
CA PRO A 20 7.00 -0.58 -10.27
C PRO A 20 6.82 -2.07 -9.95
N ILE A 21 6.25 -2.35 -8.77
CA ILE A 21 5.92 -3.72 -8.38
C ILE A 21 4.44 -3.93 -8.69
N ILE A 22 4.15 -4.79 -9.67
CA ILE A 22 2.79 -5.14 -10.07
C ILE A 22 2.45 -6.47 -9.40
N GLY A 23 1.41 -6.50 -8.57
CA GLY A 23 1.04 -7.69 -7.80
C GLY A 23 -0.27 -7.49 -7.03
N THR A 24 -0.29 -7.92 -5.78
CA THR A 24 -1.43 -7.78 -4.86
C THR A 24 -1.14 -6.77 -3.74
N ILE A 25 -2.17 -6.42 -2.97
CA ILE A 25 -2.01 -5.61 -1.74
C ILE A 25 -1.08 -6.29 -0.74
N ARG A 26 -1.12 -7.62 -0.65
CA ARG A 26 -0.21 -8.39 0.20
C ARG A 26 1.24 -8.24 -0.27
N ASP A 27 1.50 -8.39 -1.58
CA ASP A 27 2.85 -8.22 -2.13
C ASP A 27 3.36 -6.80 -1.86
N CYS A 28 2.52 -5.78 -2.08
CA CYS A 28 2.86 -4.40 -1.80
C CYS A 28 3.24 -4.19 -0.32
N ALA A 29 2.45 -4.72 0.62
CA ALA A 29 2.77 -4.60 2.05
C ALA A 29 4.09 -5.32 2.40
N GLN A 30 4.31 -6.52 1.87
CA GLN A 30 5.55 -7.27 2.10
C GLN A 30 6.79 -6.53 1.58
N HIS A 31 6.72 -5.99 0.37
CA HIS A 31 7.82 -5.20 -0.21
C HIS A 31 8.07 -3.91 0.57
N PHE A 32 7.01 -3.19 0.98
CA PHE A 32 7.16 -1.97 1.76
C PHE A 32 7.79 -2.23 3.13
N ALA A 33 7.50 -3.37 3.77
CA ALA A 33 8.02 -3.71 5.09
C ALA A 33 9.55 -3.75 5.15
N ILE A 34 10.22 -4.07 4.03
CA ILE A 34 11.68 -4.18 3.93
C ILE A 34 12.37 -2.92 3.37
N PHE A 35 11.61 -1.89 3.01
CA PHE A 35 12.18 -0.65 2.48
C PHE A 35 12.93 0.14 3.56
N LYS A 36 14.01 0.80 3.13
CA LYS A 36 14.69 1.82 3.93
C LYS A 36 13.77 3.04 4.11
N PRO A 37 13.94 3.84 5.19
CA PRO A 37 13.06 4.98 5.48
C PRO A 37 12.85 5.94 4.29
N HIS A 38 13.92 6.35 3.60
CA HIS A 38 13.81 7.23 2.43
C HIS A 38 12.95 6.64 1.30
N ALA A 39 12.99 5.32 1.11
CA ALA A 39 12.21 4.65 0.08
C ALA A 39 10.73 4.52 0.49
N LYS A 40 10.47 4.33 1.80
CA LYS A 40 9.12 4.32 2.34
C LYS A 40 8.41 5.66 2.16
N GLU A 41 9.10 6.77 2.39
CA GLU A 41 8.54 8.13 2.26
C GLU A 41 8.04 8.45 0.85
N GLN A 42 8.63 7.82 -0.17
CA GLN A 42 8.27 8.03 -1.57
C GLN A 42 7.23 7.03 -2.08
N ALA A 43 7.26 5.80 -1.57
CA ALA A 43 6.45 4.70 -2.11
C ALA A 43 4.94 4.96 -1.96
N ARG A 44 4.20 4.80 -3.06
CA ARG A 44 2.74 4.77 -3.08
C ARG A 44 2.23 3.47 -3.66
N VAL A 45 0.96 3.15 -3.40
CA VAL A 45 0.28 2.01 -4.04
C VAL A 45 -0.91 2.52 -4.84
N LEU A 46 -0.87 2.28 -6.16
CA LEU A 46 -2.00 2.46 -7.05
C LEU A 46 -2.93 1.24 -6.96
N LEU A 47 -4.20 1.49 -6.66
CA LEU A 47 -5.25 0.50 -6.51
C LEU A 47 -5.98 0.30 -7.84
N THR A 48 -6.47 -0.93 -8.07
CA THR A 48 -7.40 -1.24 -9.16
C THR A 48 -8.86 -0.98 -8.81
N GLN A 49 -9.17 -0.77 -7.53
CA GLN A 49 -10.49 -0.40 -7.03
C GLN A 49 -10.37 0.74 -6.00
N PRO A 50 -11.24 1.75 -6.04
CA PRO A 50 -11.10 2.91 -5.19
C PRO A 50 -11.68 2.66 -3.79
N VAL A 51 -10.97 3.13 -2.78
CA VAL A 51 -11.33 2.96 -1.37
C VAL A 51 -11.92 4.25 -0.79
N HIS A 52 -12.83 4.11 0.16
CA HIS A 52 -13.35 5.26 0.90
C HIS A 52 -12.40 5.64 2.03
N ARG A 53 -12.23 6.95 2.24
CA ARG A 53 -11.50 7.52 3.39
C ARG A 53 -12.43 8.40 4.19
N GLU A 54 -12.39 8.20 5.50
CA GLU A 54 -13.06 9.10 6.45
C GLU A 54 -12.56 10.54 6.22
N GLY A 55 -13.48 11.50 6.18
CA GLY A 55 -13.18 12.90 5.89
C GLY A 55 -13.02 13.25 4.40
N ARG A 56 -13.07 12.29 3.46
CA ARG A 56 -13.08 12.58 2.02
C ARG A 56 -14.44 12.29 1.38
N LYS A 57 -14.93 13.25 0.59
CA LYS A 57 -16.17 13.10 -0.19
C LYS A 57 -16.01 12.10 -1.34
N THR A 58 -14.83 12.04 -1.94
CA THR A 58 -14.53 11.15 -3.08
C THR A 58 -13.70 9.96 -2.64
N ARG A 59 -13.88 8.82 -3.35
CA ARG A 59 -13.02 7.64 -3.15
C ARG A 59 -11.62 7.90 -3.71
N THR A 60 -10.62 7.21 -3.16
CA THR A 60 -9.21 7.38 -3.52
C THR A 60 -8.64 6.13 -4.15
N TRP A 61 -7.74 6.32 -5.10
CA TRP A 61 -7.07 5.25 -5.87
C TRP A 61 -5.63 5.00 -5.44
N VAL A 62 -5.03 5.90 -4.67
CA VAL A 62 -3.61 5.85 -4.31
C VAL A 62 -3.48 5.81 -2.79
N LEU A 63 -2.80 4.79 -2.26
CA LEU A 63 -2.41 4.74 -0.84
C LEU A 63 -1.09 5.48 -0.64
N GLU A 64 -1.06 6.33 0.39
CA GLU A 64 0.12 7.05 0.84
C GLU A 64 1.01 6.17 1.74
N PRO A 65 2.29 6.52 1.95
CA PRO A 65 3.21 5.77 2.81
C PRO A 65 2.64 5.34 4.16
N TRP A 66 1.97 6.26 4.87
CA TRP A 66 1.39 5.99 6.19
C TRP A 66 0.19 5.03 6.15
N GLU A 67 -0.49 4.91 5.00
CA GLU A 67 -1.55 3.92 4.81
C GLU A 67 -0.97 2.54 4.53
N ILE A 68 0.14 2.50 3.82
CA ILE A 68 0.87 1.25 3.56
C ILE A 68 1.49 0.73 4.87
N GLU A 69 2.01 1.60 5.74
CA GLU A 69 2.43 1.24 7.11
C GLU A 69 1.31 0.50 7.87
N LYS A 70 0.06 0.98 7.81
CA LYS A 70 -1.08 0.29 8.44
C LYS A 70 -1.35 -1.10 7.85
N LEU A 71 -1.09 -1.29 6.56
CA LEU A 71 -1.17 -2.61 5.94
C LEU A 71 -0.03 -3.51 6.44
N VAL A 72 1.18 -2.98 6.60
CA VAL A 72 2.30 -3.73 7.20
C VAL A 72 1.97 -4.14 8.64
N ASP A 73 1.38 -3.25 9.43
CA ASP A 73 0.96 -3.56 10.81
C ASP A 73 -0.10 -4.66 10.84
N ARG A 74 -1.11 -4.58 9.95
CA ARG A 74 -2.12 -5.63 9.79
C ARG A 74 -1.50 -6.96 9.39
N LEU A 75 -0.57 -6.95 8.43
CA LEU A 75 0.13 -8.15 7.96
C LEU A 75 0.91 -8.82 9.10
N LYS A 76 1.64 -8.04 9.91
CA LYS A 76 2.38 -8.55 11.07
C LYS A 76 1.46 -9.16 12.12
N ALA A 77 0.31 -8.51 12.38
CA ALA A 77 -0.67 -8.97 13.35
C ALA A 77 -1.36 -10.28 12.94
N GLU A 78 -1.52 -10.55 11.64
CA GLU A 78 -2.10 -11.80 11.13
C GLU A 78 -1.10 -12.97 11.05
N MET A 79 0.21 -12.68 11.12
CA MET A 79 1.27 -13.69 11.08
C MET A 79 1.67 -14.23 12.48
N HIS A 80 1.19 -13.59 13.54
CA HIS A 80 1.41 -13.98 14.94
C HIS A 80 0.11 -14.54 15.53
#